data_AF-A0A382Z620-F1
#
_entry.id   AF-A0A382Z620-F1
#
_cell.length_a   1.000
_cell.length_b   1.000
_cell.length_c   1.000
_cell.angle_alpha   90.00
_cell.angle_beta   90.00
_cell.angle_gamma   90.00
#
_symmetry.space_group_name_H-M   'P 1'
#
loop_
_entity.id
_entity.type
_entity.pdbx_description
1 polymer ?
#
loop_
_entity_poly.entity_id
_entity_poly.type
_entity_poly.pdbx_seq_one_letter_code
_entity_poly.pdbx_strand_id
1 'polypeptide(L)'
;VRILFVSAFLTEGFAWPDEMEQYYPQALRLYEGLGWGDNTKVLPVFPFLLSLIFTVSNGDLFITRLLLALINSSLILAVYVLAKRLLDKRVALVAALITSLYPILIYSSGLLLPEAFFSILVCAGLASLLPSRLTSGNMLLAGLFLGFATLTIPLTIPFLLL
;
A
#
# COMPACT_ATOMS: atom_id res chain seq x y z
N VAL A 1 0.22 -13.11 -10.85
CA VAL A 1 -1.26 -13.00 -10.74
C VAL A 1 -1.72 -11.55 -10.73
N ARG A 2 -1.25 -10.69 -9.82
CA ARG A 2 -1.65 -9.27 -9.75
C ARG A 2 -1.39 -8.46 -11.02
N ILE A 3 -0.20 -8.59 -11.60
CA ILE A 3 0.14 -7.97 -12.90
C ILE A 3 -0.78 -8.47 -14.02
N LEU A 4 -1.04 -9.78 -14.07
CA LEU A 4 -1.94 -10.39 -15.05
C LEU A 4 -3.37 -9.85 -14.93
N PHE A 5 -3.84 -9.65 -13.69
CA PHE A 5 -5.15 -9.06 -13.44
C PHE A 5 -5.22 -7.63 -13.98
N VAL A 6 -4.22 -6.79 -13.69
CA VAL A 6 -4.16 -5.42 -14.22
C VAL A 6 -4.18 -5.43 -15.75
N SER A 7 -3.33 -6.24 -16.38
CA SER A 7 -3.23 -6.30 -17.85
C SER A 7 -4.48 -6.85 -18.54
N ALA A 8 -5.25 -7.72 -17.87
CA ALA A 8 -6.40 -8.39 -18.47
C ALA A 8 -7.74 -7.68 -18.19
N PHE A 9 -7.87 -7.00 -17.04
CA PHE A 9 -9.17 -6.50 -16.57
C PHE A 9 -9.22 -5.00 -16.29
N LEU A 10 -8.06 -4.32 -16.16
CA LEU A 10 -7.98 -2.89 -15.84
C LEU A 10 -7.53 -2.03 -17.02
N THR A 11 -7.73 -2.52 -18.25
CA THR A 11 -7.55 -1.73 -19.48
C THR A 11 -8.67 -0.68 -19.62
N GLU A 12 -8.42 0.34 -20.43
CA GLU A 12 -9.11 1.64 -20.46
C GLU A 12 -10.62 1.58 -20.16
N GLY A 13 -11.06 2.33 -19.14
CA GLY A 13 -12.48 2.55 -18.82
C GLY A 13 -12.96 1.98 -17.47
N PHE A 14 -12.23 1.06 -16.84
CA PHE A 14 -12.60 0.56 -15.51
C PHE A 14 -12.02 1.44 -14.40
N ALA A 15 -12.86 2.14 -13.65
CA ALA A 15 -12.44 3.00 -12.55
C ALA A 15 -13.45 2.94 -11.40
N TRP A 16 -12.95 2.82 -10.17
CA TRP A 16 -13.81 2.87 -8.99
C TRP A 16 -14.10 4.33 -8.62
N PRO A 17 -15.31 4.66 -8.13
CA PRO A 17 -15.66 6.02 -7.73
C PRO A 17 -14.66 6.61 -6.74
N ASP A 18 -14.29 5.87 -5.69
CA ASP A 18 -13.36 6.36 -4.66
C ASP A 18 -11.97 6.71 -5.21
N GLU A 19 -11.47 5.90 -6.16
CA GLU A 19 -10.21 6.16 -6.86
C GLU A 19 -10.27 7.49 -7.63
N MET A 20 -11.36 7.72 -8.38
CA MET A 20 -11.49 8.87 -9.26
C MET A 20 -11.97 10.14 -8.57
N GLU A 21 -12.68 10.02 -7.46
CA GLU A 21 -13.22 11.16 -6.72
C GLU A 21 -12.24 11.71 -5.68
N GLN A 22 -11.35 10.86 -5.14
CA GLN A 22 -10.50 11.24 -4.00
C GLN A 22 -9.01 11.15 -4.29
N TYR A 23 -8.52 9.97 -4.67
CA TYR A 23 -7.07 9.71 -4.71
C TYR A 23 -6.42 10.18 -6.02
N TYR A 24 -7.04 9.88 -7.16
CA TYR A 24 -6.55 10.28 -8.48
C TYR A 24 -6.44 11.80 -8.64
N PRO A 25 -7.49 12.61 -8.31
CA PRO A 25 -7.39 14.07 -8.46
C PRO A 25 -6.31 14.67 -7.57
N GLN A 26 -6.14 14.15 -6.35
CA GLN A 26 -5.11 14.63 -5.44
C GLN A 26 -3.71 14.31 -5.94
N ALA A 27 -3.49 13.08 -6.45
CA ALA A 27 -2.22 12.67 -7.04
C ALA A 27 -1.89 13.50 -8.29
N LEU A 28 -2.88 13.77 -9.14
CA LEU A 28 -2.73 14.57 -10.35
C LEU A 28 -2.28 16.01 -10.03
N ARG A 29 -2.90 16.66 -9.04
CA ARG A 29 -2.49 18.00 -8.59
C ARG A 29 -1.04 18.05 -8.12
N LEU A 30 -0.62 17.04 -7.37
CA LEU A 30 0.77 16.93 -6.90
C LEU A 30 1.74 16.72 -8.06
N TYR A 31 1.37 15.87 -9.02
CA TYR A 31 2.13 15.63 -10.25
C TYR A 31 2.28 16.92 -11.09
N GLU A 32 1.21 17.71 -11.22
CA GLU A 32 1.20 19.00 -11.94
C GLU A 32 1.90 20.14 -11.18
N GLY A 33 2.38 19.90 -9.95
CA GLY A 33 3.05 20.91 -9.14
C GLY A 33 2.10 21.93 -8.49
N LEU A 34 0.79 21.67 -8.49
CA LEU A 34 -0.24 22.54 -7.90
C LEU A 34 -0.34 22.40 -6.37
N GLY A 35 0.39 21.46 -5.78
CA GLY A 35 0.38 21.19 -4.34
C GLY A 35 -0.92 20.57 -3.84
N TRP A 36 -1.12 20.60 -2.51
CA TRP A 36 -2.24 19.93 -1.84
C TRP A 36 -3.59 20.63 -2.07
N GLY A 37 -3.60 21.96 -2.13
CA GLY A 37 -4.83 22.75 -2.18
C GLY A 37 -5.62 22.76 -0.86
N ASP A 38 -6.61 23.65 -0.78
CA ASP A 38 -7.22 24.04 0.51
C ASP A 38 -8.27 23.04 1.06
N ASN A 39 -8.75 22.09 0.24
CA ASN A 39 -9.82 21.16 0.59
C ASN A 39 -9.41 19.69 0.46
N THR A 40 -8.18 19.36 0.87
CA THR A 40 -7.68 17.97 0.85
C THR A 40 -8.45 17.12 1.88
N LYS A 41 -9.17 16.09 1.41
CA LYS A 41 -9.94 15.15 2.26
C LYS A 41 -9.24 13.81 2.49
N VAL A 42 -8.13 13.58 1.80
CA VAL A 42 -7.34 12.35 1.87
C VAL A 42 -6.10 12.56 2.73
N LEU A 43 -5.62 11.50 3.36
CA LEU A 43 -4.36 11.54 4.07
C LEU A 43 -3.18 11.55 3.09
N PRO A 44 -2.03 12.16 3.45
CA PRO A 44 -1.05 12.59 2.46
C PRO A 44 -0.15 11.48 1.92
N VAL A 45 0.05 10.37 2.64
CA VAL A 45 1.08 9.39 2.23
C VAL A 45 0.73 8.72 0.90
N PHE A 46 -0.53 8.34 0.70
CA PHE A 46 -0.92 7.60 -0.50
C PHE A 46 -1.00 8.48 -1.77
N PRO A 47 -1.63 9.67 -1.77
CA PRO A 47 -1.57 10.58 -2.91
C PRO A 47 -0.14 11.00 -3.27
N PHE A 48 0.74 11.13 -2.27
CA PHE A 48 2.14 11.41 -2.52
C PHE A 48 2.83 10.23 -3.22
N LEU A 49 2.64 8.99 -2.74
CA LEU A 49 3.12 7.79 -3.44
C LEU A 49 2.60 7.74 -4.89
N LEU A 50 1.31 7.98 -5.10
CA LEU A 50 0.72 7.99 -6.43
C LEU A 50 1.33 9.06 -7.34
N SER A 51 1.59 10.27 -6.82
CA SER A 51 2.25 11.32 -7.60
C SER A 51 3.67 10.93 -8.04
N LEU A 52 4.41 10.20 -7.20
CA LEU A 52 5.72 9.64 -7.56
C LEU A 52 5.61 8.55 -8.62
N ILE A 53 4.54 7.76 -8.59
CA ILE A 53 4.28 6.79 -9.64
C ILE A 53 3.90 7.50 -10.95
N PHE A 54 3.12 8.59 -10.87
CA PHE A 54 2.72 9.41 -12.02
C PHE A 54 3.92 10.04 -12.73
N THR A 55 4.95 10.46 -11.99
CA THR A 55 6.18 10.99 -12.63
C THR A 55 6.91 9.91 -13.43
N VAL A 56 6.93 8.67 -12.95
CA VAL A 56 7.56 7.54 -13.67
C VAL A 56 6.69 7.07 -14.84
N SER A 57 5.37 7.07 -14.69
CA SER A 57 4.42 6.67 -15.73
C SER A 57 4.08 7.78 -16.73
N ASN A 58 4.58 9.02 -16.51
CA ASN A 58 4.19 10.22 -17.25
C ASN A 58 2.65 10.45 -17.26
N GLY A 59 2.00 10.16 -16.13
CA GLY A 59 0.55 10.31 -15.99
C GLY A 59 -0.28 9.23 -16.69
N ASP A 60 0.34 8.25 -17.35
CA ASP A 60 -0.37 7.13 -17.96
C ASP A 60 -0.99 6.24 -16.85
N LEU A 61 -2.32 6.13 -16.89
CA LEU A 61 -3.08 5.42 -15.85
C LEU A 61 -2.78 3.92 -15.85
N PHE A 62 -2.59 3.31 -17.02
CA PHE A 62 -2.32 1.89 -17.13
C PHE A 62 -0.94 1.54 -16.56
N ILE A 63 0.09 2.28 -16.97
CA ILE A 63 1.46 2.14 -16.45
C ILE A 63 1.48 2.42 -14.94
N THR A 64 0.74 3.42 -14.48
CA THR A 64 0.59 3.71 -13.04
C THR A 64 0.06 2.49 -12.30
N ARG A 65 -1.05 1.90 -12.77
CA ARG A 65 -1.66 0.73 -12.13
C ARG A 65 -0.73 -0.48 -12.15
N LEU A 66 0.07 -0.65 -13.21
CA LEU A 66 1.07 -1.70 -13.31
C LEU A 66 2.19 -1.54 -12.27
N LEU A 67 2.72 -0.32 -12.15
CA LEU A 67 3.74 0.02 -11.15
C LEU A 67 3.20 -0.11 -9.73
N LEU A 68 1.97 0.35 -9.49
CA LEU A 68 1.30 0.23 -8.21
C LEU A 68 1.06 -1.24 -7.84
N ALA A 69 0.62 -2.08 -8.79
CA ALA A 69 0.45 -3.52 -8.56
C ALA A 69 1.77 -4.23 -8.25
N LEU A 70 2.89 -3.77 -8.84
CA LEU A 70 4.24 -4.22 -8.49
C LEU A 70 4.58 -3.87 -7.03
N ILE A 71 4.37 -2.62 -6.62
CA ILE A 71 4.58 -2.18 -5.24
C ILE A 71 3.68 -2.98 -4.29
N ASN A 72 2.39 -3.09 -4.61
CA ASN A 72 1.42 -3.81 -3.80
C ASN A 72 1.76 -5.31 -3.69
N SER A 73 2.41 -5.91 -4.68
CA SER A 73 2.88 -7.31 -4.63
C SER A 73 3.91 -7.55 -3.51
N SER A 74 4.61 -6.52 -3.04
CA SER A 74 5.49 -6.61 -1.86
C SER A 74 4.74 -6.97 -0.57
N LEU A 75 3.42 -6.81 -0.52
CA LEU A 75 2.59 -7.28 0.60
C LEU A 75 2.77 -8.78 0.87
N ILE A 76 2.95 -9.58 -0.19
CA ILE A 76 3.16 -11.03 -0.05
C ILE A 76 4.45 -11.29 0.75
N LEU A 77 5.50 -10.54 0.48
CA LEU A 77 6.76 -10.62 1.21
C LEU A 77 6.63 -10.08 2.63
N ALA A 78 5.93 -8.95 2.82
CA ALA A 78 5.70 -8.37 4.14
C ALA A 78 4.95 -9.34 5.07
N VAL A 79 3.89 -10.00 4.57
CA VAL A 79 3.14 -11.03 5.29
C VAL A 79 4.03 -12.24 5.60
N TYR A 80 4.83 -12.71 4.63
CA TYR A 80 5.77 -13.80 4.86
C TYR A 80 6.75 -13.48 5.99
N VAL A 81 7.37 -12.29 5.96
CA VAL A 81 8.35 -11.88 6.98
C VAL A 81 7.69 -11.77 8.35
N LEU A 82 6.51 -11.17 8.44
CA LEU A 82 5.77 -11.04 9.70
C LEU A 82 5.41 -12.42 10.27
N ALA A 83 4.79 -13.29 9.47
CA ALA A 83 4.39 -14.63 9.90
C ALA A 83 5.60 -15.48 10.31
N LYS A 84 6.73 -15.37 9.60
CA LYS A 84 7.97 -16.08 9.95
C LYS A 84 8.54 -15.62 11.28
N ARG A 85 8.37 -14.34 11.65
CA ARG A 85 8.83 -13.80 12.94
C ARG A 85 7.89 -14.15 14.09
N LEU A 86 6.59 -14.26 13.84
CA LEU A 86 5.60 -14.63 14.86
C LEU A 86 5.55 -16.13 15.14
N LEU A 87 5.72 -16.94 14.10
CA LEU A 87 5.47 -18.38 14.13
C LEU A 87 6.69 -19.11 13.54
N ASP A 88 6.51 -19.76 12.39
CA ASP A 88 7.56 -20.53 11.72
C ASP A 88 7.54 -20.35 10.20
N LYS A 89 8.53 -20.97 9.54
CA LYS A 89 8.70 -20.89 8.09
C LYS A 89 7.53 -21.53 7.31
N ARG A 90 6.93 -22.61 7.82
CA ARG A 90 5.84 -23.31 7.11
C ARG A 90 4.58 -22.46 7.12
N VAL A 91 4.21 -21.92 8.27
CA VAL A 91 3.06 -21.01 8.39
C VAL A 91 3.28 -19.76 7.54
N ALA A 92 4.50 -19.22 7.52
CA ALA A 92 4.82 -18.07 6.68
C ALA A 92 4.62 -18.34 5.19
N LEU A 93 5.04 -19.50 4.68
CA LEU A 93 4.84 -19.88 3.29
C LEU A 93 3.36 -20.03 2.95
N VAL A 94 2.58 -20.66 3.83
CA VAL A 94 1.13 -20.81 3.65
C VAL A 94 0.43 -19.44 3.66
N ALA A 95 0.76 -18.56 4.61
CA ALA A 95 0.21 -17.21 4.69
C ALA A 95 0.53 -16.38 3.44
N ALA A 96 1.77 -16.46 2.95
CA ALA A 96 2.18 -15.80 1.71
C ALA A 96 1.44 -16.35 0.49
N LEU A 97 1.27 -17.67 0.40
CA LEU A 97 0.53 -18.33 -0.67
C LEU A 97 -0.94 -17.86 -0.68
N ILE A 98 -1.60 -17.89 0.48
CA ILE A 98 -2.98 -17.39 0.63
C ILE A 98 -3.05 -15.92 0.19
N THR A 99 -2.15 -15.08 0.69
CA THR A 99 -2.07 -13.64 0.33
C THR A 99 -1.86 -13.41 -1.17
N SER A 100 -1.12 -14.30 -1.84
CA SER A 100 -0.85 -14.21 -3.29
C SER A 100 -2.05 -14.59 -4.16
N LEU A 101 -2.93 -15.46 -3.65
CA LEU A 101 -4.08 -16.01 -4.37
C LEU A 101 -5.42 -15.42 -3.90
N TYR A 102 -5.43 -14.66 -2.82
CA TYR A 102 -6.66 -14.12 -2.24
C TYR A 102 -7.31 -13.10 -3.20
N PRO A 103 -8.50 -13.37 -3.75
CA PRO A 103 -9.06 -12.58 -4.86
C PRO A 103 -9.19 -11.09 -4.56
N ILE A 104 -9.63 -10.72 -3.36
CA ILE A 104 -9.80 -9.31 -3.00
C ILE A 104 -8.47 -8.54 -2.97
N LEU A 105 -7.36 -9.18 -2.57
CA LEU A 105 -6.04 -8.54 -2.58
C LEU A 105 -5.44 -8.49 -3.98
N ILE A 106 -5.85 -9.38 -4.87
CA ILE A 106 -5.50 -9.28 -6.29
C ILE A 106 -6.28 -8.12 -6.91
N TYR A 107 -7.58 -8.07 -6.66
CA TYR A 107 -8.49 -7.04 -7.13
C TYR A 107 -8.04 -5.63 -6.71
N SER A 108 -7.81 -5.40 -5.41
CA SER A 108 -7.41 -4.09 -4.89
C SER A 108 -5.99 -3.68 -5.28
N SER A 109 -5.12 -4.62 -5.66
CA SER A 109 -3.72 -4.30 -5.95
C SER A 109 -3.49 -3.41 -7.17
N GLY A 110 -4.42 -3.42 -8.13
CA GLY A 110 -4.37 -2.62 -9.34
C GLY A 110 -5.23 -1.36 -9.32
N LEU A 111 -6.03 -1.18 -8.26
CA LEU A 111 -6.83 0.03 -8.07
C LEU A 111 -5.98 1.10 -7.38
N LEU A 112 -6.27 2.38 -7.64
CA LEU A 112 -5.59 3.48 -6.94
C LEU A 112 -6.20 3.67 -5.55
N LEU A 113 -6.08 2.64 -4.72
CA LEU A 113 -6.59 2.61 -3.35
C LEU A 113 -5.47 2.31 -2.33
N PRO A 114 -5.56 2.85 -1.11
CA PRO A 114 -4.48 2.82 -0.14
C PRO A 114 -4.32 1.50 0.62
N GLU A 115 -5.27 0.57 0.59
CA GLU A 115 -5.36 -0.54 1.56
C GLU A 115 -4.20 -1.52 1.45
N ALA A 116 -3.77 -1.83 0.23
CA ALA A 116 -2.65 -2.73 0.00
C ALA A 116 -1.34 -2.10 0.50
N PHE A 117 -1.12 -0.82 0.20
CA PHE A 117 0.05 -0.08 0.67
C PHE A 117 0.06 0.11 2.19
N PHE A 118 -1.08 0.46 2.77
CA PHE A 118 -1.30 0.49 4.21
C PHE A 118 -0.92 -0.85 4.87
N SER A 119 -1.41 -1.96 4.31
CA SER A 119 -1.14 -3.30 4.83
C SER A 119 0.35 -3.65 4.79
N ILE A 120 1.07 -3.21 3.75
CA ILE A 120 2.52 -3.36 3.64
C ILE A 120 3.21 -2.63 4.80
N LEU A 121 2.86 -1.37 5.03
CA LEU A 121 3.43 -0.54 6.09
C LEU A 121 3.17 -1.14 7.48
N VAL A 122 1.94 -1.58 7.75
CA VAL A 122 1.58 -2.25 9.02
C VAL A 122 2.41 -3.52 9.20
N CYS A 123 2.47 -4.39 8.19
CA CYS A 123 3.24 -5.64 8.28
C CYS A 123 4.73 -5.38 8.50
N ALA A 124 5.31 -4.40 7.79
CA ALA A 124 6.71 -4.02 7.94
C ALA A 124 7.01 -3.42 9.32
N GLY A 125 6.12 -2.56 9.82
CA GLY A 125 6.21 -1.96 11.15
C GLY A 125 6.16 -3.01 12.26
N LEU A 126 5.15 -3.90 12.23
CA LEU A 126 5.03 -4.99 13.19
C LEU A 126 6.21 -5.96 13.10
N ALA A 127 6.63 -6.35 11.89
CA ALA A 127 7.78 -7.23 11.72
C ALA A 127 9.03 -6.61 12.35
N SER A 128 9.24 -5.30 12.22
CA SER A 128 10.39 -4.58 12.78
C SER A 128 10.49 -4.67 14.31
N LEU A 129 9.37 -4.90 15.01
CA LEU A 129 9.28 -5.06 16.47
C LEU A 129 9.49 -6.49 16.98
N LEU A 130 9.58 -7.48 16.10
CA LEU A 130 9.71 -8.90 16.47
C LEU A 130 11.13 -9.53 16.46
N PRO A 131 12.27 -8.82 16.36
CA PRO A 131 13.57 -9.42 16.63
C PRO A 131 13.72 -9.90 18.08
N SER A 132 14.62 -10.87 18.31
CA SER A 132 14.96 -11.38 19.65
C SER A 132 15.54 -10.31 20.59
N ARG A 133 16.23 -9.32 20.04
CA ARG A 133 16.71 -8.13 20.76
C ARG A 133 16.26 -6.89 20.00
N LEU A 134 15.40 -6.10 20.63
CA LEU A 134 15.00 -4.80 20.12
C LEU A 134 16.19 -3.84 20.19
N THR A 135 16.46 -3.18 19.07
CA THR A 135 17.44 -2.09 18.97
C THR A 135 16.71 -0.78 18.71
N SER A 136 17.35 0.36 19.01
CA SER A 136 16.79 1.67 18.68
C SER A 136 16.49 1.81 17.19
N GLY A 137 17.31 1.20 16.31
CA GLY A 137 17.05 1.18 14.87
C GLY A 137 15.75 0.45 14.51
N ASN A 138 15.47 -0.68 15.17
CA ASN A 138 14.21 -1.40 14.99
C ASN A 138 13.00 -0.58 15.43
N MET A 139 13.11 0.12 16.56
CA MET A 139 12.04 0.98 17.08
C MET A 139 11.79 2.18 16.16
N LEU A 140 12.86 2.80 15.63
CA LEU A 140 12.75 3.88 14.66
C LEU A 140 12.07 3.41 13.36
N LEU A 141 12.47 2.26 12.82
CA LEU A 141 11.84 1.68 11.64
C LEU A 141 10.37 1.35 11.87
N ALA A 142 10.04 0.77 13.03
CA ALA A 142 8.67 0.48 13.39
C ALA A 142 7.82 1.75 13.49
N GLY A 143 8.31 2.78 14.19
CA GLY A 143 7.65 4.07 14.31
C GLY A 143 7.45 4.76 12.96
N LEU A 144 8.45 4.70 12.08
CA LEU A 144 8.37 5.25 10.73
C LEU A 144 7.28 4.56 9.90
N PHE A 145 7.29 3.22 9.84
CA PHE A 145 6.31 2.47 9.05
C PHE A 145 4.89 2.61 9.61
N LEU A 146 4.71 2.50 10.93
CA LEU A 146 3.38 2.63 11.56
C LEU A 146 2.87 4.07 11.53
N GLY A 147 3.76 5.06 11.63
CA GLY A 147 3.44 6.47 11.44
C GLY A 147 2.96 6.75 10.02
N PHE A 148 3.67 6.24 9.00
CA PHE A 148 3.22 6.34 7.61
C PHE A 148 1.91 5.59 7.36
N ALA A 149 1.70 4.43 7.99
CA ALA A 149 0.43 3.70 7.88
C ALA A 149 -0.73 4.55 8.43
N THR A 150 -0.53 5.21 9.57
CA THR A 150 -1.51 6.13 10.16
C THR A 150 -1.84 7.31 9.24
N LEU A 151 -0.85 7.81 8.51
CA LEU A 151 -1.02 8.86 7.51
C LEU A 151 -1.46 8.33 6.13
N THR A 152 -1.86 7.06 6.02
CA THR A 152 -2.36 6.44 4.79
C THR A 152 -3.85 6.20 4.87
N ILE A 153 -4.37 5.67 5.99
CA ILE A 153 -5.80 5.44 6.24
C ILE A 153 -6.11 5.86 7.69
N PRO A 154 -7.22 6.58 7.96
CA PRO A 154 -7.56 7.07 9.30
C PRO A 154 -8.04 5.96 10.27
N LEU A 155 -7.65 4.70 10.07
CA LEU A 155 -8.10 3.54 10.84
C LEU A 155 -7.23 3.20 12.06
N THR A 156 -6.08 3.84 12.27
CA THR A 156 -5.17 3.46 13.37
C THR A 156 -5.51 4.10 14.73
N ILE A 157 -6.24 5.22 14.76
CA ILE A 157 -6.56 5.92 16.01
C ILE A 157 -7.52 5.11 16.91
N PRO A 158 -8.59 4.46 16.40
CA PRO A 158 -9.51 3.71 17.26
C PRO A 158 -8.88 2.48 17.92
N PHE A 159 -7.96 1.78 17.23
CA PHE A 159 -7.36 0.54 17.73
C PHE A 159 -6.21 0.75 18.73
N LEU A 160 -5.63 1.95 18.81
CA LEU A 160 -4.60 2.30 19.79
C LEU A 160 -5.19 2.79 21.14
N LEU A 161 -6.50 3.08 21.17
CA LEU A 161 -7.22 3.58 22.35
C LEU A 161 -8.03 2.49 23.08
N LEU A 162 -7.99 1.24 22.60
CA LEU A 162 -8.60 0.05 23.19
C LEU A 162 -7.52 -0.88 23.73
#